data_AF-A0A225D0Z7-F1
#
_entry.id   AF-A0A225D0Z7-F1
#
_cell.length_a   1.000
_cell.length_b   1.000
_cell.length_c   1.000
_cell.angle_alpha   90.00
_cell.angle_beta   90.00
_cell.angle_gamma   90.00
#
_symmetry.space_group_name_H-M   'P 1'
#
loop_
_entity.id
_entity.type
_entity.pdbx_description
1 polymer ?
#
loop_
_entity_poly.entity_id
_entity_poly.type
_entity_poly.pdbx_seq_one_letter_code
_entity_poly.pdbx_strand_id
1 'polypeptide(L)' 'MPILADALQDSGCCDDQVLTHCRGPGPHVRGCFCVDAILGKE' A
#
# COMPACT_ATOMS: atom_id res chain seq x y z
N MET A 1 -5.87 -1.64 4.70
CA MET A 1 -5.91 -0.28 5.29
C MET A 1 -6.43 0.73 4.25
N PRO A 2 -7.76 0.94 4.17
CA PRO A 2 -8.38 1.67 3.05
C PRO A 2 -7.89 3.11 2.85
N ILE A 3 -7.70 3.85 3.96
CA ILE A 3 -7.26 5.25 3.92
C ILE A 3 -5.87 5.44 3.28
N LEU A 4 -5.00 4.43 3.36
CA LEU A 4 -3.70 4.46 2.70
C LEU A 4 -3.85 4.35 1.18
N ALA A 5 -4.78 3.51 0.71
CA ALA A 5 -5.03 3.36 -0.72
C ALA A 5 -5.47 4.69 -1.33
N ASP A 6 -6.35 5.40 -0.65
CA ASP A 6 -6.89 6.67 -1.12
C ASP A 6 -5.81 7.76 -1.11
N ALA A 7 -5.01 7.85 -0.04
CA ALA A 7 -3.87 8.77 0.01
C ALA A 7 -2.83 8.49 -1.10
N LEU A 8 -2.58 7.23 -1.42
CA LEU A 8 -1.69 6.84 -2.52
C LEU A 8 -2.29 7.25 -3.87
N GLN A 9 -3.58 7.01 -4.10
CA GLN A 9 -4.26 7.43 -5.33
C GLN A 9 -4.24 8.95 -5.51
N ASP A 10 -4.51 9.71 -4.45
CA ASP A 10 -4.47 11.17 -4.45
C ASP A 10 -3.05 11.71 -4.72
N SER A 11 -2.01 10.96 -4.32
CA SER A 11 -0.61 11.27 -4.63
C SER A 11 -0.20 10.89 -6.07
N GLY A 12 -1.09 10.29 -6.85
CA GLY A 12 -0.85 9.87 -8.24
C GLY A 12 -0.38 8.42 -8.40
N CYS A 13 -0.48 7.59 -7.37
CA CYS A 13 -0.21 6.15 -7.47
C CYS A 13 -1.33 5.46 -8.28
N CYS A 14 -0.95 4.82 -9.39
CA CYS A 14 -1.84 4.05 -10.25
C CYS A 14 -1.50 2.55 -10.29
N ASP A 15 -0.72 2.05 -9.32
CA ASP A 15 -0.39 0.62 -9.26
C ASP A 15 -1.57 -0.17 -8.66
N ASP A 16 -2.27 -0.91 -9.52
CA ASP A 16 -3.44 -1.71 -9.12
C ASP A 16 -3.13 -2.77 -8.06
N GLN A 17 -1.92 -3.34 -8.03
CA GLN A 17 -1.55 -4.32 -7.02
C GLN A 17 -1.41 -3.67 -5.65
N VAL A 18 -0.76 -2.51 -5.59
CA VAL A 18 -0.60 -1.72 -4.35
C VAL A 18 -1.97 -1.26 -3.84
N LEU A 19 -2.79 -0.68 -4.71
CA LEU A 19 -4.10 -0.14 -4.36
C LEU A 19 -5.07 -1.24 -3.90
N THR A 20 -5.10 -2.36 -4.63
CA THR A 20 -5.94 -3.52 -4.26
C THR A 20 -5.49 -4.14 -2.95
N HIS A 21 -4.18 -4.26 -2.72
CA HIS A 21 -3.66 -4.76 -1.45
C HIS A 21 -4.02 -3.85 -0.26
N CYS A 22 -3.91 -2.52 -0.43
CA CYS A 22 -4.29 -1.57 0.62
C CYS A 22 -5.80 -1.61 0.92
N ARG A 23 -6.64 -1.90 -0.07
CA ARG A 23 -8.10 -2.07 0.10
C ARG A 23 -8.48 -3.46 0.60
N GLY A 24 -7.62 -4.44 0.38
CA GLY A 24 -7.84 -5.83 0.73
C GLY A 24 -7.75 -6.12 2.24
N PRO A 25 -8.31 -7.26 2.67
CA PRO A 25 -8.12 -7.76 4.02
C PRO A 25 -6.68 -8.30 4.18
N GLY A 26 -6.06 -8.05 5.33
CA GLY A 26 -4.74 -8.59 5.64
C GLY A 26 -3.91 -7.66 6.52
N PRO A 27 -2.92 -8.19 7.26
CA PRO A 27 -2.07 -7.38 8.11
C PRO A 27 -1.05 -6.59 7.29
N HIS A 28 -0.96 -5.28 7.55
CA HIS A 28 0.15 -4.44 7.08
C HIS A 28 1.22 -4.37 8.17
N VAL A 29 2.08 -5.39 8.23
CA VAL A 29 3.19 -5.51 9.19
C VAL A 29 4.54 -5.49 8.47
N ARG A 30 5.65 -5.59 9.19
CA ARG A 30 6.99 -5.72 8.60
C ARG A 30 7.06 -6.97 7.72
N GLY A 31 7.49 -6.85 6.47
CA GLY A 31 7.39 -7.92 5.46
C GLY A 31 6.20 -7.77 4.51
N CYS A 32 5.29 -6.82 4.75
CA CYS A 32 4.29 -6.41 3.76
C CYS A 32 4.99 -5.59 2.68
N PHE A 33 4.89 -6.02 1.41
CA PHE A 33 5.54 -5.34 0.30
C PHE A 33 5.18 -3.84 0.20
N CYS A 34 3.93 -3.46 0.50
CA CYS A 34 3.51 -2.06 0.47
C CYS A 34 4.19 -1.24 1.59
N VAL A 35 4.29 -1.81 2.80
CA VAL A 35 4.97 -1.15 3.93
C VAL A 35 6.48 -1.08 3.69
N ASP A 36 7.08 -2.15 3.17
CA ASP A 36 8.51 -2.19 2.91
C ASP A 36 8.91 -1.20 1.80
N ALA A 37 8.10 -1.06 0.74
CA ALA A 37 8.29 -0.05 -0.30
C ALA A 37 8.20 1.39 0.26
N ILE A 38 7.21 1.69 1.11
CA ILE A 38 7.09 3.01 1.76
C ILE A 38 8.28 3.30 2.67
N LEU A 39 8.81 2.27 3.33
CA LEU A 39 9.96 2.39 4.23
C LEU A 39 11.32 2.32 3.51
N GLY A 40 11.35 2.15 2.18
CA GLY A 40 12.58 2.03 1.38
C GLY A 40 13.42 0.81 1.77
N LYS A 41 12.77 -0.32 2.10
CA LYS A 41 13.42 -1.57 2.56
C LYS A 41 13.58 -2.62 1.47
N GLU A 42 13.66 -2.17 0.23
CA GLU A 42 13.92 -2.99 -0.97
C GLU A 42 15.41 -3.25 -1.21
#